data_AF-A0A3L7Z0S0-F1
#
_entry.id   AF-A0A3L7Z0S0-F1
#
_cell.length_a   1.000
_cell.length_b   1.000
_cell.length_c   1.000
_cell.angle_alpha   90.00
_cell.angle_beta   90.00
_cell.angle_gamma   90.00
#
_symmetry.space_group_name_H-M   'P 1'
#
loop_
_entity.id
_entity.type
_entity.pdbx_description
1 polymer ?
#
loop_
_entity_poly.entity_id
_entity_poly.type
_entity_poly.pdbx_seq_one_letter_code
_entity_poly.pdbx_strand_id
1 'polypeptide(L)'
;MKQKHESDIIKLRNGYQKEIDAAIRRAEIAERKAVGKEAVIEKQKNRIDELDRKVNPQRYRLSSGAELIGHRFLGNNPYTVTLKIWTRVKEIEHTAVTYLCDSDKRLQAFGNGELTEHEFVNACFSAAEQVSEIQANLLGAAFELATGGTAQLHVGTGGGGSTSDLPWRDKDKNFNKRTAIKRY
;
A
#
# COMPACT_ATOMS: atom_id res chain seq x y z
N MET A 1 18.91 71.78 33.74
CA MET A 1 17.90 70.72 33.48
C MET A 1 18.18 69.91 32.22
N LYS A 2 18.43 70.51 31.04
CA LYS A 2 18.63 69.77 29.76
C LYS A 2 19.81 68.77 29.73
N GLN A 3 20.99 69.14 30.25
CA GLN A 3 22.18 68.28 30.22
C GLN A 3 22.05 66.98 31.04
N LYS A 4 21.29 67.01 32.15
CA LYS A 4 21.09 65.83 33.01
C LYS A 4 20.25 64.78 32.28
N HIS A 5 19.23 65.23 31.56
CA HIS A 5 18.37 64.38 30.74
C HIS A 5 19.11 63.71 29.58
N GLU A 6 19.97 64.43 28.86
CA GLU A 6 20.82 63.83 27.81
C GLU A 6 21.77 62.77 28.36
N SER A 7 22.39 63.02 29.53
CA SER A 7 23.28 62.05 30.17
C SER A 7 22.53 60.76 30.57
N ASP A 8 21.31 60.90 31.09
CA ASP A 8 20.49 59.76 31.49
C ASP A 8 20.03 58.93 30.28
N ILE A 9 19.70 59.58 29.15
CA ILE A 9 19.37 58.90 27.88
C ILE A 9 20.58 58.11 27.35
N ILE A 10 21.78 58.70 27.37
CA ILE A 10 23.00 58.02 26.90
C ILE A 10 23.34 56.82 27.77
N LYS A 11 23.20 56.94 29.10
CA LYS A 11 23.41 55.80 30.03
C LYS A 11 22.43 54.67 29.75
N LEU A 12 21.15 55.00 29.53
CA LEU A 12 20.12 54.02 29.22
C LEU A 12 20.40 53.31 27.89
N ARG A 13 20.75 54.06 26.84
CA ARG A 13 21.16 53.51 25.53
C ARG A 13 22.36 52.57 25.66
N ASN A 14 23.38 52.96 26.41
CA ASN A 14 24.57 52.13 26.63
C ASN A 14 24.25 50.88 27.47
N GLY A 15 23.30 50.98 28.41
CA GLY A 15 22.78 49.84 29.16
C GLY A 15 22.08 48.83 28.24
N TYR A 16 21.13 49.29 27.43
CA TYR A 16 20.42 48.44 26.47
C TYR A 16 21.34 47.83 25.43
N GLN A 17 22.33 48.57 24.93
CA GLN A 17 23.30 48.02 23.97
C GLN A 17 24.04 46.81 24.58
N LYS A 18 24.49 46.90 25.84
CA LYS A 18 25.15 45.78 26.52
C LYS A 18 24.23 44.57 26.71
N GLU A 19 22.97 44.80 27.04
CA GLU A 19 21.98 43.71 27.20
C GLU A 19 21.68 43.02 25.87
N ILE A 20 21.54 43.79 24.79
CA ILE A 20 21.34 43.29 23.43
C ILE A 20 22.56 42.46 22.99
N ASP A 21 23.78 42.98 23.16
CA ASP A 21 25.00 42.26 22.80
C ASP A 21 25.13 40.94 23.59
N ALA A 22 24.78 40.94 24.88
CA ALA A 22 24.78 39.74 25.71
C ALA A 22 23.71 38.73 25.28
N ALA A 23 22.53 39.20 24.85
CA ALA A 23 21.47 38.36 24.32
C ALA A 23 21.88 37.72 22.98
N ILE A 24 22.49 38.49 22.08
CA ILE A 24 23.02 38.01 20.79
C ILE A 24 24.08 36.92 21.03
N ARG A 25 25.06 37.18 21.90
CA ARG A 25 26.09 36.17 22.23
C ARG A 25 25.49 34.88 22.78
N ARG A 26 24.46 34.98 23.63
CA ARG A 26 23.74 33.80 24.13
C ARG A 26 23.02 33.04 23.02
N ALA A 27 22.36 33.76 22.11
CA ALA A 27 21.68 33.17 20.95
C ALA A 27 22.67 32.45 20.02
N GLU A 28 23.79 33.08 19.65
CA GLU A 28 24.84 32.47 18.81
C GLU A 28 25.40 31.17 19.41
N ILE A 29 25.61 31.14 20.73
CA ILE A 29 26.10 29.94 21.42
C ILE A 29 25.03 28.85 21.41
N ALA A 30 23.77 29.21 21.62
CA ALA A 30 22.65 28.27 21.59
C ALA A 30 22.47 27.66 20.19
N GLU A 31 22.58 28.48 19.15
CA GLU A 31 22.51 28.04 17.75
C GLU A 31 23.64 27.07 17.41
N ARG A 32 24.90 27.41 17.75
CA ARG A 32 26.04 26.49 17.56
C ARG A 32 25.84 25.16 18.28
N LYS A 33 25.29 25.18 19.49
CA LYS A 33 24.95 23.96 20.23
C LYS A 33 23.82 23.18 19.56
N ALA A 34 22.81 23.86 19.01
CA ALA A 34 21.70 23.23 18.31
C ALA A 34 22.18 22.53 17.03
N VAL A 35 22.98 23.20 16.21
CA VAL A 35 23.59 22.61 15.00
C VAL A 35 24.44 21.38 15.34
N GLY A 36 25.24 21.46 16.42
CA GLY A 36 26.04 20.32 16.88
C GLY A 36 25.17 19.12 17.29
N LYS A 37 24.02 19.36 17.94
CA LYS A 37 23.06 18.30 18.30
C LYS A 37 22.38 17.73 17.07
N GLU A 38 21.97 18.56 16.11
CA GLU A 38 21.32 18.12 14.88
C GLU A 38 22.22 17.16 14.09
N ALA A 39 23.51 17.48 13.97
CA ALA A 39 24.49 16.61 13.32
C ALA A 39 24.67 15.26 14.04
N VAL A 40 24.52 15.22 15.36
CA VAL A 40 24.55 13.97 16.14
C VAL A 40 23.27 13.16 15.92
N ILE A 41 22.10 13.82 15.90
CA ILE A 41 20.81 13.18 15.64
C ILE A 41 20.81 12.54 14.26
N GLU A 42 21.30 13.24 13.24
CA GLU A 42 21.38 12.72 11.86
C GLU A 42 22.28 11.48 11.79
N LYS A 43 23.46 11.51 12.44
CA LYS A 43 24.35 10.34 12.54
C LYS A 43 23.69 9.17 13.25
N GLN A 44 22.95 9.43 14.32
CA GLN A 44 22.25 8.38 15.06
C GLN A 44 21.10 7.79 14.25
N LYS A 45 20.33 8.61 13.52
CA LYS A 45 19.28 8.15 12.60
C LYS A 45 19.86 7.22 11.54
N ASN A 46 20.92 7.64 10.85
CA ASN A 46 21.60 6.80 9.85
C ASN A 46 22.08 5.47 10.46
N ARG A 47 22.60 5.50 11.69
CA ARG A 47 23.04 4.27 12.37
C ARG A 47 21.88 3.35 12.73
N ILE A 48 20.73 3.89 13.13
CA ILE A 48 19.53 3.11 13.40
C ILE A 48 19.06 2.44 12.11
N ASP A 49 19.02 3.17 11.00
CA ASP A 49 18.60 2.63 9.69
C ASP A 49 19.54 1.52 9.20
N GLU A 50 20.86 1.69 9.36
CA GLU A 50 21.85 0.64 9.07
C GLU A 50 21.63 -0.62 9.90
N LEU A 51 21.33 -0.46 11.19
CA LEU A 51 21.09 -1.56 12.11
C LEU A 51 19.77 -2.27 11.78
N ASP A 52 18.71 -1.53 11.47
CA ASP A 52 17.43 -2.11 11.09
C ASP A 52 17.56 -2.95 9.82
N ARG A 53 18.28 -2.46 8.80
CA ARG A 53 18.56 -3.23 7.58
C ARG A 53 19.30 -4.55 7.85
N LYS A 54 20.17 -4.58 8.86
CA LYS A 54 20.93 -5.80 9.23
C LYS A 54 20.08 -6.80 10.00
N VAL A 55 19.25 -6.30 10.92
CA VAL A 55 18.41 -7.15 11.77
C VAL A 55 17.19 -7.65 11.00
N ASN A 56 16.63 -6.81 10.13
CA ASN A 56 15.38 -7.03 9.42
C ASN A 56 15.54 -6.91 7.90
N PRO A 57 16.41 -7.72 7.25
CA PRO A 57 16.68 -7.59 5.81
C PRO A 57 15.44 -7.83 4.94
N GLN A 58 14.48 -8.61 5.43
CA GLN A 58 13.23 -8.91 4.72
C GLN A 58 12.36 -7.66 4.50
N ARG A 59 12.49 -6.63 5.35
CA ARG A 59 11.79 -5.36 5.21
C ARG A 59 12.32 -4.53 4.04
N TYR A 60 13.50 -4.86 3.51
CA TYR A 60 14.19 -4.09 2.47
C TYR A 60 14.38 -4.89 1.19
N ARG A 61 13.47 -5.84 0.94
CA ARG A 61 13.49 -6.67 -0.27
C ARG A 61 12.08 -6.84 -0.80
N LEU A 62 11.94 -6.87 -2.12
CA LEU A 62 10.70 -7.23 -2.76
C LEU A 62 10.41 -8.73 -2.63
N SER A 63 9.15 -9.10 -2.45
CA SER A 63 8.69 -10.49 -2.36
C SER A 63 9.06 -11.32 -3.60
N SER A 64 9.13 -10.67 -4.77
CA SER A 64 9.62 -11.25 -6.02
C SER A 64 11.13 -11.53 -6.04
N GLY A 65 11.88 -10.94 -5.11
CA GLY A 65 13.33 -10.92 -5.13
C GLY A 65 13.95 -9.94 -6.13
N ALA A 66 13.14 -9.17 -6.86
CA ALA A 66 13.61 -8.09 -7.74
C ALA A 66 14.16 -6.91 -6.94
N GLU A 67 15.00 -6.11 -7.59
CA GLU A 67 15.47 -4.83 -7.05
C GLU A 67 14.39 -3.76 -7.28
N LEU A 68 14.02 -3.00 -6.26
CA LEU A 68 13.16 -1.83 -6.42
C LEU A 68 14.01 -0.65 -6.90
N ILE A 69 13.85 -0.23 -8.15
CA ILE A 69 14.58 0.92 -8.72
C ILE A 69 13.94 2.23 -8.24
N GLY A 70 12.62 2.24 -8.08
CA GLY A 70 11.92 3.40 -7.54
C GLY A 70 10.40 3.26 -7.63
N HIS A 71 9.73 4.25 -7.06
CA HIS A 71 8.27 4.37 -7.10
C HIS A 71 7.85 5.82 -7.36
N ARG A 72 6.64 6.01 -7.86
CA ARG A 72 6.03 7.33 -8.07
C ARG A 72 4.55 7.27 -7.78
N PHE A 73 4.08 8.23 -6.99
CA PHE A 73 2.67 8.54 -6.87
C PHE A 73 2.25 9.53 -7.95
N LEU A 74 1.15 9.24 -8.63
CA LEU A 74 0.52 10.09 -9.63
C LEU A 74 -0.90 10.39 -9.13
N GLY A 75 -1.27 11.67 -9.09
CA GLY A 75 -2.55 12.11 -8.55
C GLY A 75 -3.16 13.19 -9.43
N ASN A 76 -4.18 12.82 -10.20
CA ASN A 76 -5.07 13.76 -10.88
C ASN A 76 -6.53 13.63 -10.38
N ASN A 77 -6.80 12.72 -9.44
CA ASN A 77 -8.13 12.43 -8.92
C ASN A 77 -8.12 12.56 -7.38
N PRO A 78 -9.07 13.29 -6.77
CA PRO A 78 -9.14 13.45 -5.32
C PRO A 78 -9.40 12.16 -4.52
N TYR A 79 -9.84 11.08 -5.16
CA TYR A 79 -10.22 9.84 -4.47
C TYR A 79 -9.29 8.65 -4.74
N THR A 80 -8.43 8.77 -5.75
CA THR A 80 -7.54 7.67 -6.16
C THR A 80 -6.12 8.16 -6.40
N VAL A 81 -5.19 7.47 -5.75
CA VAL A 81 -3.75 7.65 -5.89
C VAL A 81 -3.24 6.53 -6.78
N THR A 82 -2.60 6.88 -7.89
CA THR A 82 -1.97 5.89 -8.77
C THR A 82 -0.54 5.68 -8.28
N LEU A 83 -0.17 4.44 -7.98
CA LEU A 83 1.18 4.06 -7.60
C LEU A 83 1.83 3.32 -8.78
N LYS A 84 2.93 3.88 -9.29
CA LYS A 84 3.77 3.25 -10.30
C LYS A 84 5.10 2.83 -9.68
N ILE A 85 5.54 1.61 -9.92
CA ILE A 85 6.85 1.10 -9.48
C ILE A 85 7.71 0.72 -10.68
N TRP A 86 9.02 0.82 -10.50
CA TRP A 86 10.03 0.28 -11.41
C TRP A 86 10.87 -0.73 -10.64
N THR A 87 11.00 -1.92 -11.21
CA THR A 87 11.78 -3.00 -10.61
C THR A 87 12.77 -3.55 -11.61
N ARG A 88 13.83 -4.21 -11.13
CA ARG A 88 14.84 -4.84 -11.97
C ARG A 88 15.03 -6.30 -11.60
N VAL A 89 15.05 -7.15 -12.61
CA VAL A 89 15.55 -8.53 -12.51
C VAL A 89 16.74 -8.65 -13.46
N LYS A 90 17.95 -8.74 -12.88
CA LYS A 90 19.22 -8.71 -13.63
C LYS A 90 19.36 -7.43 -14.45
N GLU A 91 19.19 -7.50 -15.78
CA GLU A 91 19.31 -6.36 -16.70
C GLU A 91 17.95 -5.92 -17.27
N ILE A 92 16.86 -6.58 -16.87
CA ILE A 92 15.52 -6.30 -17.38
C ILE A 92 14.77 -5.47 -16.35
N GLU A 93 14.30 -4.31 -16.79
CA GLU A 93 13.44 -3.44 -15.98
C GLU A 93 11.98 -3.75 -16.26
N HIS A 94 11.19 -3.72 -15.20
CA HIS A 94 9.76 -3.94 -15.24
C HIS A 94 9.04 -2.76 -14.63
N THR A 95 7.80 -2.57 -15.06
CA THR A 95 6.93 -1.52 -14.58
C THR A 95 5.62 -2.16 -14.16
N ALA A 96 5.13 -1.79 -12.99
CA ALA A 96 3.79 -2.16 -12.53
C ALA A 96 3.06 -0.92 -12.02
N VAL A 97 1.75 -0.89 -12.21
CA VAL A 97 0.88 0.21 -11.80
C VAL A 97 -0.27 -0.36 -10.98
N THR A 98 -0.60 0.30 -9.88
CA THR A 98 -1.80 -0.01 -9.10
C THR A 98 -2.51 1.28 -8.68
N TYR A 99 -3.75 1.15 -8.24
CA TYR A 99 -4.59 2.25 -7.81
C TYR A 99 -5.00 2.05 -6.36
N LEU A 100 -4.70 3.04 -5.54
CA LEU A 100 -5.01 3.06 -4.11
C LEU A 100 -6.08 4.11 -3.85
N CYS A 101 -6.96 3.85 -2.90
CA CYS A 101 -7.84 4.90 -2.38
C CYS A 101 -7.04 5.82 -1.46
N ASP A 102 -7.39 7.10 -1.38
CA ASP A 102 -6.77 8.04 -0.43
C ASP A 102 -6.96 7.59 1.04
N SER A 103 -8.04 6.85 1.30
CA SER A 103 -8.31 6.23 2.60
C SER A 103 -7.64 4.86 2.82
N ASP A 104 -6.78 4.41 1.90
CA ASP A 104 -6.08 3.13 2.04
C ASP A 104 -5.15 3.14 3.27
N LYS A 105 -5.38 2.21 4.20
CA LYS A 105 -4.59 2.11 5.44
C LYS A 105 -3.10 1.91 5.18
N ARG A 106 -2.73 1.21 4.09
CA ARG A 106 -1.33 0.98 3.73
C ARG A 106 -0.66 2.29 3.30
N LEU A 107 -1.40 3.12 2.57
CA LEU A 107 -0.91 4.43 2.14
C LEU A 107 -0.70 5.36 3.34
N GLN A 108 -1.63 5.34 4.31
CA GLN A 108 -1.50 6.09 5.56
C GLN A 108 -0.30 5.59 6.40
N ALA A 109 -0.14 4.28 6.57
CA ALA A 109 0.98 3.69 7.28
C ALA A 109 2.34 4.02 6.63
N PHE A 110 2.40 4.04 5.30
CA PHE A 110 3.59 4.47 4.56
C PHE A 110 3.88 5.96 4.76
N GLY A 111 2.86 6.83 4.69
CA GLY A 111 2.99 8.26 4.95
C GLY A 111 3.44 8.60 6.38
N ASN A 112 3.05 7.77 7.35
CA ASN A 112 3.47 7.89 8.74
C ASN A 112 4.89 7.34 9.01
N GLY A 113 5.52 6.69 8.04
CA GLY A 113 6.82 6.03 8.21
C GLY A 113 6.76 4.70 8.99
N GLU A 114 5.58 4.09 9.12
CA GLU A 114 5.40 2.78 9.77
C GLU A 114 5.86 1.64 8.84
N LEU A 115 5.71 1.83 7.52
CA LEU A 115 6.16 0.89 6.49
C LEU A 115 7.37 1.46 5.75
N THR A 116 8.34 0.60 5.49
CA THR A 116 9.39 0.89 4.50
C THR A 116 8.81 0.89 3.08
N GLU A 117 9.54 1.46 2.12
CA GLU A 117 9.17 1.44 0.70
C GLU A 117 8.92 0.02 0.19
N HIS A 118 9.75 -0.95 0.57
CA HIS A 118 9.63 -2.33 0.10
C HIS A 118 8.44 -3.04 0.75
N GLU A 119 8.20 -2.84 2.05
CA GLU A 119 7.01 -3.38 2.72
C GLU A 119 5.72 -2.83 2.12
N PHE A 120 5.70 -1.52 1.83
CA PHE A 120 4.57 -0.89 1.18
C PHE A 120 4.33 -1.47 -0.22
N VAL A 121 5.37 -1.60 -1.05
CA VAL A 121 5.27 -2.22 -2.37
C VAL A 121 4.83 -3.69 -2.27
N ASN A 122 5.36 -4.46 -1.33
CA ASN A 122 4.96 -5.85 -1.11
C ASN A 122 3.52 -5.99 -0.63
N ALA A 123 3.00 -4.98 0.08
CA ALA A 123 1.60 -4.95 0.47
C ALA A 123 0.68 -4.55 -0.70
N CYS A 124 1.17 -3.77 -1.66
CA CYS A 124 0.40 -3.28 -2.81
C CYS A 124 0.45 -4.19 -4.05
N PHE A 125 1.54 -4.95 -4.24
CA PHE A 125 1.77 -5.79 -5.40
C PHE A 125 2.17 -7.21 -4.99
N SER A 126 1.60 -8.21 -5.66
CA SER A 126 2.05 -9.59 -5.58
C SER A 126 3.46 -9.77 -6.16
N ALA A 127 4.13 -10.86 -5.80
CA ALA A 127 5.47 -11.18 -6.33
C ALA A 127 5.49 -11.29 -7.87
N ALA A 128 4.40 -11.73 -8.49
CA ALA A 128 4.33 -11.81 -9.95
C ALA A 128 4.16 -10.42 -10.58
N GLU A 129 3.28 -9.57 -10.04
CA GLU A 129 3.05 -8.21 -10.56
C GLU A 129 4.31 -7.35 -10.48
N GLN A 130 5.13 -7.55 -9.44
CA GLN A 130 6.41 -6.84 -9.28
C GLN A 130 7.41 -7.10 -10.42
N VAL A 131 7.31 -8.21 -11.16
CA VAL A 131 8.25 -8.56 -12.25
C VAL A 131 7.58 -8.64 -13.60
N SER A 132 6.27 -8.87 -13.68
CA SER A 132 5.53 -8.80 -14.93
C SER A 132 4.04 -8.79 -14.66
N GLU A 133 3.40 -7.64 -14.84
CA GLU A 133 1.95 -7.51 -14.71
C GLU A 133 1.20 -8.41 -15.71
N ILE A 134 1.66 -8.48 -16.97
CA ILE A 134 1.03 -9.31 -18.01
C ILE A 134 1.13 -10.80 -17.64
N GLN A 135 2.29 -11.27 -17.19
CA GLN A 135 2.45 -12.68 -16.79
C GLN A 135 1.69 -12.97 -15.49
N ALA A 136 1.62 -12.02 -14.55
CA ALA A 136 0.83 -12.17 -13.33
C ALA A 136 -0.67 -12.31 -13.63
N ASN A 137 -1.20 -11.44 -14.50
CA ASN A 137 -2.60 -11.48 -14.93
C ASN A 137 -2.91 -12.78 -15.68
N LEU A 138 -2.04 -13.20 -16.59
CA LEU A 138 -2.20 -14.46 -17.31
C LEU A 138 -2.13 -15.67 -16.38
N LEU A 139 -1.19 -15.67 -15.42
CA LEU A 139 -1.06 -16.74 -14.43
C LEU A 139 -2.30 -16.80 -13.53
N GLY A 140 -2.80 -15.66 -13.07
CA GLY A 140 -4.05 -15.57 -12.31
C GLY A 140 -5.24 -16.14 -13.09
N ALA A 141 -5.44 -15.69 -14.32
CA ALA A 141 -6.52 -16.18 -15.19
C ALA A 141 -6.40 -17.68 -15.49
N ALA A 142 -5.18 -18.18 -15.71
CA ALA A 142 -4.94 -19.60 -15.92
C ALA A 142 -5.22 -20.43 -14.66
N PHE A 143 -4.85 -19.93 -13.47
CA PHE A 143 -5.19 -20.57 -12.20
C PHE A 143 -6.69 -20.59 -11.95
N GLU A 144 -7.38 -19.47 -12.19
CA GLU A 144 -8.84 -19.41 -12.09
C GLU A 144 -9.50 -20.41 -13.06
N LEU A 145 -9.04 -20.48 -14.31
CA LEU A 145 -9.58 -21.44 -15.29
C LEU A 145 -9.28 -22.91 -14.88
N ALA A 146 -8.07 -23.20 -14.42
CA ALA A 146 -7.65 -24.56 -14.03
C ALA A 146 -8.30 -25.04 -12.72
N THR A 147 -8.63 -24.12 -11.82
CA THR A 147 -9.34 -24.44 -10.56
C THR A 147 -10.87 -24.44 -10.71
N GLY A 148 -11.35 -24.28 -11.95
CA GLY A 148 -12.78 -24.33 -12.28
C GLY A 148 -13.50 -23.10 -11.77
N GLY A 149 -12.98 -21.91 -12.12
CA GLY A 149 -13.35 -20.57 -11.66
C GLY A 149 -14.85 -20.38 -11.40
N THR A 150 -15.18 -19.45 -10.50
CA THR A 150 -16.54 -19.21 -9.98
C THR A 150 -17.58 -19.50 -11.05
N ALA A 151 -18.29 -20.62 -10.87
CA ALA A 151 -19.23 -21.13 -11.84
C ALA A 151 -20.25 -20.02 -12.12
N GLN A 152 -20.08 -19.31 -13.24
CA GLN A 152 -21.15 -18.56 -13.83
C GLN A 152 -22.23 -19.61 -14.06
N LEU A 153 -23.35 -19.49 -13.34
CA LEU A 153 -24.54 -20.28 -13.56
C LEU A 153 -24.92 -20.10 -15.04
N HIS A 154 -24.40 -20.98 -15.89
CA HIS A 154 -24.99 -21.24 -17.19
C HIS A 154 -26.31 -21.91 -16.84
N VAL A 155 -27.33 -21.08 -16.65
CA VAL A 155 -28.71 -21.53 -16.57
C VAL A 155 -29.01 -22.13 -17.93
N GLY A 156 -28.78 -23.43 -18.05
CA GLY A 156 -29.11 -24.20 -19.23
C GLY A 156 -30.60 -24.06 -19.47
N THR A 157 -30.95 -23.48 -20.61
CA THR A 157 -32.27 -23.58 -21.21
C THR A 157 -32.64 -25.06 -21.32
N GLY A 158 -33.55 -25.54 -20.46
CA GLY A 158 -33.90 -26.95 -20.36
C GLY A 158 -35.33 -27.15 -19.88
N GLY A 159 -36.30 -26.54 -20.57
CA GLY A 159 -37.72 -26.70 -20.30
C GLY A 159 -38.45 -27.40 -21.43
N GLY A 160 -38.76 -28.69 -21.23
CA GLY A 160 -40.04 -29.33 -21.62
C GLY A 160 -40.32 -29.66 -23.10
N GLY A 161 -40.49 -30.96 -23.39
CA GLY A 161 -41.14 -31.49 -24.60
C GLY A 161 -40.48 -32.79 -25.08
N SER A 162 -40.79 -33.95 -24.50
CA SER A 162 -41.87 -34.86 -24.94
C SER A 162 -41.75 -35.30 -26.40
N THR A 163 -41.06 -36.42 -26.65
CA THR A 163 -41.56 -37.68 -27.24
C THR A 163 -40.34 -38.55 -27.60
N SER A 164 -40.13 -39.67 -26.91
CA SER A 164 -39.13 -40.66 -27.31
C SER A 164 -39.83 -41.93 -27.81
N ASP A 165 -39.84 -42.12 -29.14
CA ASP A 165 -40.19 -43.39 -29.79
C ASP A 165 -38.99 -44.33 -29.71
N LEU A 166 -39.00 -45.25 -28.75
CA LEU A 166 -38.04 -46.36 -28.71
C LEU A 166 -38.77 -47.71 -28.55
N PRO A 167 -38.34 -48.75 -29.29
CA PRO A 167 -39.14 -49.95 -29.57
C PRO A 167 -39.08 -51.04 -28.49
N TRP A 168 -38.55 -50.76 -27.30
CA TRP A 168 -38.25 -51.79 -26.29
C TRP A 168 -39.25 -51.86 -25.12
N ARG A 169 -40.44 -51.29 -25.25
CA ARG A 169 -41.48 -51.42 -24.22
C ARG A 169 -42.37 -52.62 -24.50
N ASP A 170 -41.89 -53.82 -24.20
CA ASP A 170 -42.75 -54.99 -24.05
C ASP A 170 -42.83 -55.42 -22.58
N LYS A 171 -44.09 -55.58 -22.15
CA LYS A 171 -44.67 -56.23 -20.96
C LYS A 171 -43.82 -56.32 -19.68
N ASP A 172 -44.43 -55.85 -18.59
CA ASP A 172 -44.78 -56.79 -17.52
C ASP A 172 -46.05 -56.39 -16.77
N LYS A 173 -46.92 -57.39 -16.67
CA LYS A 173 -48.12 -57.43 -15.84
C LYS A 173 -47.68 -57.45 -14.39
N ASN A 174 -48.30 -56.66 -13.53
CA ASN A 174 -48.60 -57.17 -12.20
C ASN A 174 -49.90 -56.59 -11.63
N PHE A 175 -50.77 -57.54 -11.32
CA PHE A 175 -52.04 -57.38 -10.65
C PHE A 175 -51.82 -56.84 -9.25
N ASN A 176 -52.59 -55.83 -8.85
CA ASN A 176 -53.08 -55.77 -7.47
C ASN A 176 -54.44 -55.08 -7.42
N LYS A 177 -55.49 -55.93 -7.38
CA LYS A 177 -56.83 -55.58 -6.94
C LYS A 177 -56.82 -55.47 -5.41
N ARG A 178 -57.45 -54.42 -4.86
CA ARG A 178 -58.28 -54.37 -3.63
C ARG A 178 -58.69 -52.91 -3.36
N THR A 179 -59.88 -52.48 -3.77
CA THR A 179 -61.16 -52.37 -3.00
C THR A 179 -61.21 -51.28 -1.91
N ALA A 180 -62.04 -50.25 -2.13
CA ALA A 180 -62.95 -49.59 -1.16
C ALA A 180 -63.82 -48.55 -1.93
N ILE A 181 -65.07 -48.86 -2.28
CA ILE A 181 -66.36 -48.49 -1.61
C ILE A 181 -66.86 -47.06 -1.92
N LYS A 182 -68.09 -47.01 -2.47
CA LYS A 182 -68.92 -45.88 -2.93
C LYS A 182 -69.42 -44.94 -1.81
N ARG A 183 -69.66 -43.68 -2.17
CA ARG A 183 -70.77 -42.74 -1.78
C ARG A 183 -70.77 -41.64 -2.87
N TYR A 184 -71.83 -41.16 -3.53
CA TYR A 184 -73.29 -41.33 -3.54
C TYR A 184 -73.73 -41.43 -5.02
#